data_AF-A0A928YFM3-F1
#
_entry.id   AF-A0A928YFM3-F1
#
_cell.length_a   1.000
_cell.length_b   1.000
_cell.length_c   1.000
_cell.angle_alpha   90.00
_cell.angle_beta   90.00
_cell.angle_gamma   90.00
#
_symmetry.space_group_name_H-M   'P 1'
#
loop_
_entity.id
_entity.type
_entity.pdbx_description
1 polymer ?
#
loop_
_entity_poly.entity_id
_entity_poly.type
_entity_poly.pdbx_seq_one_letter_code
_entity_poly.pdbx_strand_id
1 'polypeptide(L)'
;MFQAGTNVISFAPMLAPSMSSNCEPKPIDNLFFTLFDNSTFIFPPMPHLVELPRLELFFLNGFPFTRWPDGHETLLFMTQPTSSVIASAFNIIGSITQKNGFPLLEIKMGFRKPDAWDGEIIILGSAESIPDDLKELAPLKLTKNTSVPYPVVKSWWDEKTLAFSGQISDFGKAKGAVMQFKSPYRVGRTILMVTAFSPKELYAFSEMLTEPAVEGACKGDLALVDLASAPHYKVYSFDIGKKYFSGKGGKISRVKAYIYSMSKYYAYLLVFIFLFLGITVFYLLYRFRKRRLKSA
;
A
#
# COMPACT_ATOMS: atom_id res chain seq x y z
N MET A 1 6.06 -16.85 7.19
CA MET A 1 4.65 -16.59 6.79
C MET A 1 4.67 -16.05 5.38
N PHE A 2 3.72 -16.45 4.53
CA PHE A 2 3.57 -15.86 3.19
C PHE A 2 3.25 -14.37 3.29
N GLN A 3 3.91 -13.58 2.47
CA GLN A 3 3.64 -12.16 2.30
C GLN A 3 2.98 -11.92 0.93
N ALA A 4 2.32 -10.77 0.76
CA ALA A 4 1.83 -10.38 -0.55
C ALA A 4 3.02 -10.16 -1.50
N GLY A 5 2.99 -10.77 -2.69
CA GLY A 5 4.07 -10.69 -3.68
C GLY A 5 4.94 -11.94 -3.77
N THR A 6 6.21 -11.76 -4.14
CA THR A 6 7.17 -12.86 -4.34
C THR A 6 7.52 -13.51 -3.02
N ASN A 7 7.36 -14.83 -2.94
CA ASN A 7 7.74 -15.63 -1.78
C ASN A 7 8.80 -16.64 -2.19
N VAL A 8 9.84 -16.77 -1.38
CA VAL A 8 10.89 -17.79 -1.57
C VAL A 8 10.59 -18.95 -0.65
N ILE A 9 10.45 -20.15 -1.22
CA ILE A 9 10.36 -21.40 -0.47
C ILE A 9 11.71 -22.08 -0.62
N SER A 10 12.39 -22.31 0.51
CA SER A 10 13.71 -22.94 0.54
C SER A 10 13.65 -24.21 1.38
N PHE A 11 14.26 -25.28 0.87
CA PHE A 11 14.47 -26.53 1.59
C PHE A 11 15.95 -26.63 1.95
N ALA A 12 16.27 -26.53 3.24
CA ALA A 12 17.63 -26.63 3.76
C ALA A 12 17.71 -27.80 4.75
N PRO A 13 17.78 -29.06 4.28
CA PRO A 13 17.88 -30.21 5.17
C PRO A 13 19.23 -30.21 5.88
N MET A 14 19.22 -30.16 7.21
CA MET A 14 20.42 -30.41 8.03
C MET A 14 20.48 -31.89 8.39
N LEU A 15 21.37 -32.62 7.72
CA LEU A 15 21.59 -34.04 7.97
C LEU A 15 22.85 -34.19 8.83
N ALA A 16 22.65 -34.45 10.13
CA ALA A 16 23.73 -34.71 11.07
C ALA A 16 23.74 -36.20 11.45
N PRO A 17 24.90 -36.88 11.42
CA PRO A 17 25.01 -38.25 11.91
C PRO A 17 24.79 -38.29 13.43
N SER A 18 24.34 -39.42 13.97
CA SER A 18 24.14 -39.54 15.43
C SER A 18 25.48 -39.40 16.16
N MET A 19 25.49 -38.56 17.20
CA MET A 19 26.65 -38.38 18.08
C MET A 19 26.86 -39.68 18.87
N SER A 20 27.88 -40.45 18.53
CA SER A 20 28.56 -41.32 19.50
C SER A 20 29.90 -40.67 19.82
N SER A 21 30.40 -40.91 21.04
CA SER A 21 31.67 -40.48 21.65
C SER A 21 32.65 -39.62 20.82
N ASN A 22 33.19 -38.58 21.47
CA ASN A 22 34.13 -37.59 20.96
C ASN A 22 35.18 -38.14 19.97
N CYS A 23 35.23 -37.50 18.78
CA CYS A 23 36.34 -37.54 17.80
C CYS A 23 36.52 -38.81 16.96
N GLU A 24 35.45 -39.50 16.56
CA GLU A 24 35.52 -40.48 15.46
C GLU A 24 35.01 -39.87 14.13
N PRO A 25 35.78 -39.92 13.03
CA PRO A 25 35.28 -39.53 11.71
C PRO A 25 34.22 -40.55 11.24
N LYS A 26 32.94 -40.17 11.25
CA LYS A 26 31.87 -41.01 10.73
C LYS A 26 31.70 -40.85 9.21
N PRO A 27 31.35 -41.94 8.50
CA PRO A 27 30.93 -41.84 7.10
C PRO A 27 29.71 -40.92 6.99
N ILE A 28 29.82 -39.87 6.18
CA ILE A 28 28.71 -39.00 5.75
C ILE A 28 27.91 -39.71 4.63
N ASP A 29 28.44 -40.83 4.13
CA ASP A 29 27.87 -41.62 3.06
C ASP A 29 26.44 -42.07 3.43
N ASN A 30 25.51 -41.82 2.52
CA ASN A 30 24.08 -42.17 2.58
C ASN A 30 23.13 -41.21 3.32
N LEU A 31 23.55 -39.97 3.59
CA LEU A 31 22.62 -38.92 4.00
C LEU A 31 21.99 -38.26 2.76
N PHE A 32 20.78 -38.70 2.39
CA PHE A 32 20.04 -38.13 1.27
C PHE A 32 18.69 -37.57 1.71
N PHE A 33 18.35 -36.39 1.18
CA PHE A 33 17.00 -35.84 1.21
C PHE A 33 16.49 -35.83 -0.22
N THR A 34 15.30 -36.40 -0.46
CA THR A 34 14.66 -36.41 -1.78
C THR A 34 13.30 -35.74 -1.67
N LEU A 35 13.08 -34.73 -2.51
CA LEU A 35 11.77 -34.13 -2.72
C LEU A 35 11.17 -34.75 -3.98
N PHE A 36 10.09 -35.51 -3.82
CA PHE A 36 9.44 -36.17 -4.95
C PHE A 36 8.53 -35.21 -5.73
N ASP A 37 8.38 -35.46 -7.04
CA ASP A 37 7.52 -34.68 -7.93
C ASP A 37 6.02 -34.74 -7.57
N ASN A 38 5.60 -35.72 -6.76
CA ASN A 38 4.24 -35.84 -6.24
C ASN A 38 4.00 -35.05 -4.95
N SER A 39 5.00 -34.27 -4.49
CA SER A 39 4.86 -33.40 -3.32
C SER A 39 3.93 -32.24 -3.65
N THR A 40 2.81 -32.12 -2.94
CA THR A 40 1.81 -31.07 -3.19
C THR A 40 1.84 -29.98 -2.12
N PHE A 41 1.79 -28.72 -2.56
CA PHE A 41 1.50 -27.57 -1.69
C PHE A 41 0.03 -27.19 -1.80
N ILE A 42 -0.69 -27.20 -0.68
CA ILE A 42 -2.10 -26.79 -0.64
C ILE A 42 -2.17 -25.42 0.02
N PHE A 43 -2.56 -24.42 -0.77
CA PHE A 43 -2.83 -23.08 -0.26
C PHE A 43 -4.30 -22.95 0.12
N PRO A 44 -4.62 -22.35 1.27
CA PRO A 44 -6.00 -21.96 1.54
C PRO A 44 -6.46 -20.92 0.49
N PRO A 45 -7.77 -20.78 0.25
CA PRO A 45 -8.28 -19.77 -0.67
C PRO A 45 -7.83 -18.37 -0.22
N MET A 46 -6.98 -17.73 -1.02
CA MET A 46 -6.51 -16.36 -0.82
C MET A 46 -7.42 -15.42 -1.62
N PRO A 47 -8.32 -14.66 -0.97
CA PRO A 47 -9.17 -13.72 -1.67
C PRO A 47 -8.29 -12.60 -2.25
N HIS A 48 -8.49 -12.30 -3.53
CA HIS A 48 -7.81 -11.19 -4.19
C HIS A 48 -8.55 -9.91 -3.87
N LEU A 49 -8.44 -9.45 -2.62
CA LEU A 49 -9.11 -8.26 -2.13
C LEU A 49 -8.13 -7.44 -1.30
N VAL A 50 -7.97 -6.18 -1.68
CA VAL A 50 -7.03 -5.25 -1.04
C VAL A 50 -7.75 -3.94 -0.77
N GLU A 51 -7.51 -3.36 0.40
CA GLU A 51 -7.92 -2.01 0.75
C GLU A 51 -6.91 -1.00 0.17
N LEU A 52 -7.41 -0.08 -0.65
CA LEU A 52 -6.67 1.00 -1.32
C LEU A 52 -7.31 2.34 -0.92
N PRO A 53 -6.63 3.49 -1.05
CA PRO A 53 -5.26 3.69 -1.53
C PRO A 53 -4.18 3.28 -0.52
N ARG A 54 -3.06 2.76 -1.05
CA ARG A 54 -1.84 2.33 -0.36
C ARG A 54 -0.62 2.48 -1.28
N LEU A 55 0.08 3.61 -1.19
CA LEU A 55 1.31 3.91 -1.92
C LEU A 55 2.42 2.91 -1.62
N GLU A 56 2.43 2.29 -0.44
CA GLU A 56 3.43 1.27 -0.11
C GLU A 56 3.34 0.08 -1.05
N LEU A 57 2.15 -0.30 -1.52
CA LEU A 57 1.99 -1.41 -2.45
C LEU A 57 2.53 -1.03 -3.84
N PHE A 58 2.29 0.21 -4.27
CA PHE A 58 2.87 0.71 -5.51
C PHE A 58 4.40 0.68 -5.46
N PHE A 59 5.01 1.18 -4.39
CA PHE A 59 6.46 1.15 -4.23
C PHE A 59 7.02 -0.23 -3.88
N LEU A 60 6.22 -1.19 -3.44
CA LEU A 60 6.69 -2.55 -3.17
C LEU A 60 6.76 -3.39 -4.46
N ASN A 61 5.70 -3.38 -5.27
CA ASN A 61 5.56 -4.29 -6.41
C ASN A 61 4.77 -3.70 -7.59
N GLY A 62 4.56 -2.38 -7.63
CA GLY A 62 3.83 -1.72 -8.71
C GLY A 62 2.31 -1.90 -8.67
N PHE A 63 1.76 -2.50 -7.60
CA PHE A 63 0.31 -2.69 -7.47
C PHE A 63 -0.42 -1.34 -7.32
N PRO A 64 -1.59 -1.12 -7.93
CA PRO A 64 -2.45 -2.08 -8.64
C PRO A 64 -2.17 -2.27 -10.14
N PHE A 65 -1.16 -1.59 -10.69
CA PHE A 65 -0.85 -1.63 -12.13
C PHE A 65 -0.27 -2.99 -12.57
N THR A 66 0.26 -3.76 -11.63
CA THR A 66 0.77 -5.12 -11.83
C THR A 66 -0.24 -6.21 -11.49
N ARG A 67 -1.54 -5.88 -11.45
CA ARG A 67 -2.60 -6.92 -11.36
C ARG A 67 -2.48 -7.92 -12.50
N TRP A 68 -2.16 -7.40 -13.68
CA TRP A 68 -1.68 -8.16 -14.82
C TRP A 68 -0.17 -7.92 -14.95
N PRO A 69 0.67 -8.96 -15.03
CA PRO A 69 2.12 -8.79 -15.06
C PRO A 69 2.63 -7.91 -16.21
N ASP A 70 1.91 -7.86 -17.32
CA ASP A 70 2.21 -7.05 -18.51
C ASP A 70 1.61 -5.63 -18.47
N GLY A 71 0.96 -5.25 -17.38
CA GLY A 71 0.30 -3.95 -17.25
C GLY A 71 -1.01 -3.83 -18.03
N HIS A 72 -1.62 -4.93 -18.47
CA HIS A 72 -2.94 -4.93 -19.09
C HIS A 72 -3.96 -4.14 -18.24
N GLU A 73 -4.93 -3.48 -18.87
CA GLU A 73 -5.88 -2.53 -18.25
C GLU A 73 -5.25 -1.24 -17.66
N THR A 74 -3.95 -0.98 -17.82
CA THR A 74 -3.34 0.28 -17.35
C THR A 74 -3.28 1.32 -18.47
N LEU A 75 -3.72 2.54 -18.15
CA LEU A 75 -3.58 3.73 -19.01
C LEU A 75 -2.60 4.72 -18.40
N LEU A 76 -1.57 5.06 -19.15
CA LEU A 76 -0.65 6.15 -18.87
C LEU A 76 -1.14 7.44 -19.55
N PHE A 77 -1.71 8.35 -18.76
CA PHE A 77 -2.18 9.65 -19.21
C PHE A 77 -1.13 10.73 -18.91
N MET A 78 -0.48 11.22 -19.96
CA MET A 78 0.46 12.33 -19.88
C MET A 78 -0.26 13.62 -20.24
N THR A 79 -0.35 14.59 -19.33
CA THR A 79 -1.14 15.80 -19.57
C THR A 79 -0.51 16.74 -20.61
N GLN A 80 0.80 16.65 -20.81
CA GLN A 80 1.57 17.50 -21.70
C GLN A 80 2.55 16.66 -22.53
N PRO A 81 2.65 16.87 -23.85
CA PRO A 81 3.58 16.17 -24.74
C PRO A 81 5.00 16.77 -24.67
N THR A 82 5.54 16.92 -23.46
CA THR A 82 6.88 17.47 -23.22
C THR A 82 7.87 16.34 -22.95
N SER A 83 9.12 16.48 -23.42
CA SER A 83 10.18 15.49 -23.19
C SER A 83 10.36 15.12 -21.71
N SER A 84 10.28 16.10 -20.80
CA SER A 84 10.37 15.86 -19.35
C SER A 84 9.24 14.98 -18.83
N VAL A 85 8.00 15.17 -19.29
CA VAL A 85 6.85 14.36 -18.85
C VAL A 85 6.95 12.94 -19.39
N ILE A 86 7.39 12.79 -20.64
CA ILE A 86 7.62 11.47 -21.27
C ILE A 86 8.74 10.73 -20.54
N ALA A 87 9.84 11.42 -20.23
CA ALA A 87 10.94 10.83 -19.47
C ALA A 87 10.51 10.43 -18.05
N SER A 88 9.71 11.26 -17.37
CA SER A 88 9.10 10.87 -16.09
C SER A 88 8.22 9.63 -16.22
N ALA A 89 7.44 9.53 -17.29
CA ALA A 89 6.57 8.39 -17.52
C ALA A 89 7.39 7.11 -17.69
N PHE A 90 8.52 7.17 -18.40
CA PHE A 90 9.47 6.05 -18.51
C PHE A 90 10.16 5.71 -17.19
N ASN A 91 10.50 6.70 -16.35
CA ASN A 91 11.04 6.43 -15.02
C ASN A 91 10.03 5.66 -14.14
N ILE A 92 8.75 6.05 -14.18
CA ILE A 92 7.69 5.35 -13.45
C ILE A 92 7.48 3.93 -13.99
N ILE A 93 7.38 3.76 -15.31
CA ILE A 93 7.26 2.43 -15.94
C ILE A 93 8.48 1.56 -15.62
N GLY A 94 9.68 2.14 -15.65
CA GLY A 94 10.93 1.47 -15.32
C GLY A 94 10.96 0.98 -13.87
N SER A 95 10.56 1.84 -12.92
CA SER A 95 10.44 1.48 -11.50
C SER A 95 9.44 0.33 -11.29
N ILE A 96 8.27 0.39 -11.92
CA ILE A 96 7.28 -0.70 -11.85
C ILE A 96 7.85 -1.99 -12.44
N THR A 97 8.47 -1.92 -13.63
CA THR A 97 9.02 -3.09 -14.34
C THR A 97 10.14 -3.75 -13.53
N GLN A 98 11.03 -2.96 -12.93
CA GLN A 98 12.11 -3.47 -12.09
C GLN A 98 11.59 -4.26 -10.88
N LYS A 99 10.49 -3.79 -10.27
CA LYS A 99 9.88 -4.44 -9.09
C LYS A 99 9.04 -5.65 -9.45
N ASN A 100 8.32 -5.57 -10.56
CA ASN A 100 7.47 -6.65 -11.05
C ASN A 100 8.30 -7.80 -11.67
N GLY A 101 9.48 -7.50 -12.21
CA GLY A 101 10.33 -8.46 -12.91
C GLY A 101 9.83 -8.85 -14.30
N PHE A 102 8.78 -8.18 -14.81
CA PHE A 102 8.21 -8.41 -16.15
C PHE A 102 7.89 -7.07 -16.83
N PRO A 103 8.23 -6.91 -18.13
CA PRO A 103 7.97 -5.67 -18.86
C PRO A 103 6.48 -5.40 -19.07
N LEU A 104 6.08 -4.14 -18.92
CA LEU A 104 4.68 -3.72 -19.04
C LEU A 104 4.27 -3.48 -20.50
N LEU A 105 4.15 -4.56 -21.27
CA LEU A 105 3.93 -4.53 -22.72
C LEU A 105 2.54 -4.05 -23.14
N GLU A 106 1.52 -4.19 -22.29
CA GLU A 106 0.12 -3.88 -22.63
C GLU A 106 -0.38 -2.53 -22.08
N ILE A 107 0.52 -1.69 -21.55
CA ILE A 107 0.17 -0.33 -21.13
C ILE A 107 -0.24 0.49 -22.35
N LYS A 108 -1.42 1.12 -22.27
CA LYS A 108 -1.82 2.14 -23.25
C LYS A 108 -1.33 3.49 -22.79
N MET A 109 -0.81 4.30 -23.71
CA MET A 109 -0.31 5.64 -23.41
C MET A 109 -1.07 6.67 -24.24
N GLY A 110 -1.31 7.85 -23.68
CA GLY A 110 -1.96 8.92 -24.41
C GLY A 110 -1.81 10.28 -23.76
N PHE A 111 -2.00 11.31 -24.58
CA PHE A 111 -1.96 12.71 -24.15
C PHE A 111 -3.34 13.33 -23.92
N ARG A 112 -4.41 12.58 -24.22
CA ARG A 112 -5.80 13.01 -24.07
C ARG A 112 -6.39 12.40 -22.80
N LYS A 113 -7.13 13.21 -22.03
CA LYS A 113 -7.92 12.72 -20.90
C LYS A 113 -8.87 11.62 -21.40
N PRO A 114 -8.93 10.45 -20.74
CA PRO A 114 -9.90 9.43 -21.09
C PRO A 114 -11.31 9.89 -20.74
N ASP A 115 -12.28 9.61 -21.60
CA ASP A 115 -13.70 9.85 -21.32
C ASP A 115 -14.26 8.75 -20.39
N ALA A 116 -13.81 7.51 -20.60
CA ALA A 116 -14.05 6.36 -19.74
C ALA A 116 -12.88 5.37 -19.83
N TRP A 117 -12.59 4.67 -18.74
CA TRP A 117 -11.56 3.63 -18.71
C TRP A 117 -11.92 2.52 -17.70
N ASP A 118 -11.89 1.26 -18.14
CA ASP A 118 -12.08 0.08 -17.29
C ASP A 118 -10.74 -0.47 -16.82
N GLY A 119 -10.07 0.28 -15.96
CA GLY A 119 -8.74 -0.10 -15.51
C GLY A 119 -8.06 0.95 -14.66
N GLU A 120 -6.78 0.74 -14.42
CA GLU A 120 -5.96 1.62 -13.61
C GLU A 120 -5.42 2.77 -14.47
N ILE A 121 -5.25 3.96 -13.89
CA ILE A 121 -4.74 5.14 -14.62
C ILE A 121 -3.55 5.71 -13.89
N ILE A 122 -2.44 5.93 -14.60
CA ILE A 122 -1.29 6.70 -14.12
C ILE A 122 -1.33 8.06 -14.82
N ILE A 123 -1.41 9.13 -14.05
CA ILE A 123 -1.45 10.51 -14.54
C ILE A 123 -0.11 11.16 -14.26
N LEU A 124 0.54 11.70 -15.29
CA LEU A 124 1.76 12.49 -15.15
C LEU A 124 1.59 13.86 -15.78
N GLY A 125 1.92 14.90 -15.01
CA GLY A 125 1.75 16.27 -15.46
C GLY A 125 2.25 17.30 -14.47
N SER A 126 2.39 18.54 -14.92
CA SER A 126 2.47 19.67 -13.98
C SER A 126 1.10 19.89 -13.32
N ALA A 127 1.08 20.40 -12.09
CA ALA A 127 -0.14 20.60 -11.31
C ALA A 127 -1.21 21.43 -12.06
N GLU A 128 -0.78 22.41 -12.87
CA GLU A 128 -1.67 23.24 -13.68
C GLU A 128 -2.28 22.51 -14.88
N SER A 129 -1.54 21.57 -15.47
CA SER A 129 -1.94 20.86 -16.69
C SER A 129 -2.93 19.71 -16.44
N ILE A 130 -3.06 19.29 -15.19
CA ILE A 130 -3.99 18.22 -14.81
C ILE A 130 -5.42 18.77 -14.93
N PRO A 131 -6.38 18.01 -15.47
CA PRO A 131 -7.79 18.41 -15.50
C PRO A 131 -8.38 18.66 -14.11
N ASP A 132 -9.24 19.68 -13.96
CA ASP A 132 -9.82 20.07 -12.67
C ASP A 132 -10.71 18.99 -12.05
N ASP A 133 -11.47 18.25 -12.88
CA ASP A 133 -12.30 17.12 -12.45
C ASP A 133 -11.47 16.02 -11.77
N LEU A 134 -10.23 15.80 -12.22
CA LEU A 134 -9.30 14.84 -11.62
C LEU A 134 -8.58 15.41 -10.40
N LYS A 135 -8.30 16.72 -10.37
CA LYS A 135 -7.74 17.41 -9.19
C LYS A 135 -8.70 17.39 -8.00
N GLU A 136 -10.00 17.53 -8.24
CA GLU A 136 -11.00 17.54 -7.17
C GLU A 136 -11.16 16.19 -6.47
N LEU A 137 -10.87 15.10 -7.19
CA LEU A 137 -10.89 13.73 -6.66
C LEU A 137 -9.62 13.36 -5.88
N ALA A 138 -8.54 14.12 -6.08
CA ALA A 138 -7.26 13.85 -5.44
C ALA A 138 -7.33 14.13 -3.92
N PRO A 139 -6.55 13.40 -3.09
CA PRO A 139 -6.51 13.61 -1.64
C PRO A 139 -6.08 15.03 -1.26
N LEU A 140 -5.11 15.57 -2.00
CA LEU A 140 -4.71 16.97 -1.94
C LEU A 140 -5.32 17.70 -3.14
N LYS A 141 -6.25 18.63 -2.88
CA LYS A 141 -6.83 19.48 -3.92
C LYS A 141 -5.76 20.46 -4.37
N LEU A 142 -5.20 20.28 -5.56
CA LEU A 142 -4.17 21.16 -6.13
C LEU A 142 -4.82 22.39 -6.80
N THR A 143 -5.33 23.31 -6.01
CA THR A 143 -5.82 24.64 -6.44
C THR A 143 -4.74 25.71 -6.23
N LYS A 144 -4.84 26.86 -6.92
CA LYS A 144 -3.88 27.99 -6.80
C LYS A 144 -3.67 28.53 -5.36
N ASN A 145 -4.60 28.26 -4.44
CA ASN A 145 -4.53 28.68 -3.03
C ASN A 145 -4.43 27.48 -2.07
N THR A 146 -3.83 26.38 -2.49
CA THR A 146 -3.75 25.18 -1.66
C THR A 146 -2.72 25.36 -0.56
N SER A 147 -3.21 25.41 0.68
CA SER A 147 -2.34 25.28 1.85
C SER A 147 -1.79 23.85 1.85
N VAL A 148 -0.50 23.70 1.53
CA VAL A 148 0.18 22.41 1.67
C VAL A 148 0.18 22.05 3.14
N PRO A 149 -0.45 20.92 3.52
CA PRO A 149 -0.50 20.52 4.91
C PRO A 149 0.91 20.21 5.41
N TYR A 150 1.28 20.78 6.55
CA TYR A 150 2.47 20.36 7.27
C TYR A 150 2.06 19.25 8.25
N PRO A 151 2.92 18.24 8.42
CA PRO A 151 2.65 17.17 9.37
C PRO A 151 2.67 17.74 10.78
N VAL A 152 1.59 17.54 11.53
CA VAL A 152 1.61 17.72 12.99
C VAL A 152 1.54 16.34 13.61
N VAL A 153 2.59 15.98 14.33
CA VAL A 153 2.60 14.80 15.20
C VAL A 153 1.70 15.14 16.37
N LYS A 154 0.46 14.64 16.35
CA LYS A 154 -0.52 14.91 17.43
C LYS A 154 -0.44 13.90 18.56
N SER A 155 0.21 12.76 18.36
CA SER A 155 0.10 11.61 19.25
C SER A 155 1.46 10.98 19.57
N TRP A 156 1.54 10.39 20.75
CA TRP A 156 2.67 9.59 21.24
C TRP A 156 2.91 8.32 20.40
N TRP A 157 1.96 7.97 19.53
CA TRP A 157 1.98 6.82 18.63
C TRP A 157 2.35 7.16 17.17
N ASP A 158 2.95 8.34 16.96
CA ASP A 158 3.44 8.81 15.64
C ASP A 158 2.33 8.92 14.56
N GLU A 159 1.09 9.15 14.99
CA GLU A 159 -0.02 9.50 14.08
C GLU A 159 0.19 10.93 13.56
N LYS A 160 0.59 11.00 12.28
CA LYS A 160 0.70 12.26 11.53
C LYS A 160 -0.69 12.67 11.05
N THR A 161 -1.27 13.67 11.71
CA THR A 161 -2.53 14.28 11.28
C THR A 161 -2.26 15.61 10.57
N LEU A 162 -3.11 15.98 9.62
CA LEU A 162 -3.03 17.29 8.97
C LEU A 162 -3.38 18.37 9.99
N ALA A 163 -2.52 19.36 10.16
CA ALA A 163 -2.96 20.68 10.59
C ALA A 163 -2.89 21.60 9.37
N PHE A 164 -4.03 22.20 9.05
CA PHE A 164 -4.08 23.29 8.09
C PHE A 164 -3.71 24.57 8.85
N SER A 165 -2.53 25.13 8.60
CA SER A 165 -2.19 26.48 9.06
C SER A 165 -2.96 27.45 8.19
N GLY A 166 -3.46 28.53 8.80
CA GLY A 166 -3.90 29.71 8.07
C GLY A 166 -2.76 30.40 7.30
N GLN A 167 -1.53 29.92 7.43
CA GLN A 167 -0.39 30.30 6.61
C GLN A 167 -0.44 29.47 5.32
N ILE A 168 -0.75 30.15 4.22
CA ILE A 168 -0.79 29.61 2.85
C ILE A 168 0.64 29.15 2.51
N SER A 169 0.96 27.90 2.81
CA SER A 169 2.14 27.25 2.28
C SER A 169 1.80 26.87 0.85
N ASP A 170 2.20 27.71 -0.10
CA ASP A 170 2.08 27.43 -1.52
C ASP A 170 2.57 26.00 -1.81
N PHE A 171 1.88 25.28 -2.71
CA PHE A 171 2.47 24.14 -3.40
C PHE A 171 3.53 24.72 -4.34
N GLY A 172 4.59 25.21 -3.71
CA GLY A 172 5.58 26.08 -4.31
C GLY A 172 6.56 25.29 -5.17
N LYS A 173 7.41 26.06 -5.85
CA LYS A 173 8.56 25.56 -6.60
C LYS A 173 9.37 24.57 -5.75
N ALA A 174 9.86 23.51 -6.38
CA ALA A 174 10.64 22.44 -5.77
C ALA A 174 9.85 21.51 -4.83
N LYS A 175 8.55 21.29 -5.07
CA LYS A 175 7.77 20.22 -4.41
C LYS A 175 7.14 19.28 -5.43
N GLY A 176 7.10 18.00 -5.08
CA GLY A 176 6.45 16.94 -5.84
C GLY A 176 5.43 16.21 -4.98
N ALA A 177 4.36 15.72 -5.61
CA ALA A 177 3.31 14.94 -4.98
C ALA A 177 3.07 13.65 -5.77
N VAL A 178 3.01 12.53 -5.04
CA VAL A 178 2.41 11.29 -5.52
C VAL A 178 1.14 11.04 -4.72
N MET A 179 0.04 10.81 -5.43
CA MET A 179 -1.26 10.59 -4.84
C MET A 179 -1.92 9.36 -5.44
N GLN A 180 -2.60 8.61 -4.62
CA GLN A 180 -3.41 7.48 -5.05
C GLN A 180 -4.84 7.65 -4.56
N PHE A 181 -5.81 7.50 -5.47
CA PHE A 181 -7.24 7.66 -5.15
C PHE A 181 -8.11 6.84 -6.10
N LYS A 182 -9.41 6.81 -5.83
CA LYS A 182 -10.36 5.99 -6.58
C LYS A 182 -10.66 6.61 -7.96
N SER A 183 -10.65 5.79 -9.00
CA SER A 183 -11.07 6.20 -10.35
C SER A 183 -12.57 6.54 -10.38
N PRO A 184 -12.98 7.65 -11.03
CA PRO A 184 -14.39 7.98 -11.21
C PRO A 184 -15.07 7.07 -12.26
N TYR A 185 -14.30 6.47 -13.17
CA TYR A 185 -14.84 5.72 -14.30
C TYR A 185 -15.33 4.33 -13.92
N ARG A 186 -14.69 3.69 -12.94
CA ARG A 186 -15.10 2.35 -12.47
C ARG A 186 -14.77 2.11 -11.01
N VAL A 187 -15.72 1.48 -10.32
CA VAL A 187 -15.59 1.11 -8.91
C VAL A 187 -14.47 0.08 -8.72
N GLY A 188 -13.61 0.32 -7.72
CA GLY A 188 -12.50 -0.57 -7.37
C GLY A 188 -11.25 -0.37 -8.23
N ARG A 189 -11.27 0.58 -9.17
CA ARG A 189 -10.09 1.02 -9.93
C ARG A 189 -9.47 2.26 -9.29
N THR A 190 -8.21 2.48 -9.61
CA THR A 190 -7.29 3.39 -8.93
C THR A 190 -6.64 4.32 -9.94
N ILE A 191 -6.46 5.55 -9.51
CA ILE A 191 -5.65 6.55 -10.17
C ILE A 191 -4.40 6.78 -9.33
N LEU A 192 -3.23 6.70 -9.95
CA LEU A 192 -1.98 7.23 -9.40
C LEU A 192 -1.68 8.54 -10.12
N MET A 193 -1.63 9.64 -9.39
CA MET A 193 -1.28 10.95 -9.91
C MET A 193 0.12 11.32 -9.42
N VAL A 194 1.03 11.56 -10.36
CA VAL A 194 2.40 12.02 -10.12
C VAL A 194 2.51 13.43 -10.69
N THR A 195 2.75 14.40 -9.81
CA THR A 195 2.66 15.82 -10.19
C THR A 195 3.70 16.67 -9.48
N ALA A 196 4.17 17.70 -10.17
CA ALA A 196 5.08 18.72 -9.65
C ALA A 196 4.67 20.10 -10.20
N PHE A 197 5.33 21.18 -9.75
CA PHE A 197 5.00 22.52 -10.21
C PHE A 197 5.29 22.72 -11.71
N SER A 198 6.43 22.20 -12.20
CA SER A 198 6.85 22.32 -13.60
C SER A 198 7.21 20.97 -14.22
N PRO A 199 7.21 20.83 -15.56
CA PRO A 199 7.64 19.59 -16.23
C PRO A 199 9.08 19.17 -15.88
N LYS A 200 9.98 20.14 -15.72
CA LYS A 200 11.37 19.87 -15.32
C LYS A 200 11.47 19.34 -13.89
N GLU A 201 10.70 19.93 -12.97
CA GLU A 201 10.60 19.44 -11.59
C GLU A 201 9.93 18.07 -11.55
N LEU A 202 8.96 17.78 -12.42
CA LEU A 202 8.35 16.45 -12.52
C LEU A 202 9.39 15.38 -12.92
N TYR A 203 10.30 15.72 -13.83
CA TYR A 203 11.40 14.84 -14.20
C TYR A 203 12.33 14.56 -13.01
N ALA A 204 12.85 15.60 -12.37
CA ALA A 204 13.69 15.46 -11.17
C ALA A 204 12.96 14.69 -10.05
N PHE A 205 11.66 14.95 -9.89
CA PHE A 205 10.81 14.23 -8.94
C PHE A 205 10.72 12.75 -9.28
N SER A 206 10.50 12.40 -10.55
CA SER A 206 10.41 11.01 -10.99
C SER A 206 11.70 10.22 -10.81
N GLU A 207 12.87 10.86 -10.98
CA GLU A 207 14.17 10.24 -10.68
C GLU A 207 14.31 9.99 -9.18
N MET A 208 14.00 11.00 -8.37
CA MET A 208 14.06 10.90 -6.91
C MET A 208 13.07 9.85 -6.35
N LEU A 209 11.92 9.62 -6.99
CA LEU A 209 11.01 8.55 -6.61
C LEU A 209 11.59 7.15 -6.77
N THR A 210 12.70 6.98 -7.49
CA THR A 210 13.40 5.69 -7.61
C THR A 210 14.43 5.45 -6.50
N GLU A 211 14.71 6.47 -5.66
CA GLU A 211 15.62 6.34 -4.53
C GLU A 211 15.00 5.48 -3.42
N PRO A 212 15.65 4.41 -2.95
CA PRO A 212 15.08 3.49 -1.96
C PRO A 212 14.62 4.17 -0.66
N ALA A 213 15.31 5.24 -0.24
CA ALA A 213 14.96 6.03 0.93
C ALA A 213 13.62 6.77 0.76
N VAL A 214 13.32 7.25 -0.44
CA VAL A 214 12.07 7.93 -0.79
C VAL A 214 10.95 6.92 -0.95
N GLU A 215 11.21 5.84 -1.69
CA GLU A 215 10.27 4.75 -1.90
C GLU A 215 9.76 4.15 -0.59
N GLY A 216 10.67 3.83 0.35
CA GLY A 216 10.31 3.25 1.65
C GLY A 216 9.57 4.22 2.58
N ALA A 217 9.70 5.52 2.34
CA ALA A 217 9.03 6.56 3.11
C ALA A 217 7.62 6.90 2.57
N CYS A 218 7.35 6.62 1.30
CA CYS A 218 6.05 6.85 0.67
C CYS A 218 4.98 5.86 1.19
N LYS A 219 4.03 6.39 1.96
CA LYS A 219 3.00 5.61 2.67
C LYS A 219 1.61 6.23 2.54
N GLY A 220 0.57 5.43 2.76
CA GLY A 220 -0.82 5.87 2.76
C GLY A 220 -1.33 6.21 1.35
N ASP A 221 -1.92 7.38 1.17
CA ASP A 221 -2.57 7.78 -0.08
C ASP A 221 -1.97 9.02 -0.74
N LEU A 222 -1.22 9.82 0.02
CA LEU A 222 -0.51 11.01 -0.43
C LEU A 222 0.91 10.96 0.12
N ALA A 223 1.89 11.15 -0.75
CA ALA A 223 3.26 11.43 -0.40
C ALA A 223 3.69 12.76 -1.03
N LEU A 224 4.12 13.70 -0.18
CA LEU A 224 4.72 14.96 -0.58
C LEU A 224 6.22 14.88 -0.37
N VAL A 225 6.98 15.36 -1.35
CA VAL A 225 8.44 15.39 -1.24
C VAL A 225 8.98 16.75 -1.63
N ASP A 226 9.92 17.21 -0.84
CA ASP A 226 10.65 18.44 -1.08
C ASP A 226 11.92 18.15 -1.91
N LEU A 227 11.97 18.68 -3.13
CA LEU A 227 13.08 18.53 -4.06
C LEU A 227 14.28 19.40 -3.66
N ALA A 228 14.09 20.45 -2.86
CA ALA A 228 15.18 21.35 -2.47
C ALA A 228 16.05 20.78 -1.33
N SER A 229 15.60 19.73 -0.65
CA SER A 229 16.26 19.18 0.54
C SER A 229 17.36 18.14 0.23
N ALA A 230 17.94 18.12 -0.97
CA ALA A 230 19.08 17.23 -1.28
C ALA A 230 20.27 17.50 -0.33
N PRO A 231 20.95 16.47 0.23
CA PRO A 231 20.90 15.04 -0.12
C PRO A 231 19.90 14.18 0.69
N HIS A 232 19.25 14.72 1.73
CA HIS A 232 18.27 13.99 2.53
C HIS A 232 16.85 14.46 2.22
N TYR A 233 16.23 13.80 1.24
CA TYR A 233 14.87 14.12 0.83
C TYR A 233 13.88 13.94 1.97
N LYS A 234 13.12 15.01 2.26
CA LYS A 234 12.07 14.98 3.27
C LYS A 234 10.78 14.50 2.61
N VAL A 235 10.34 13.31 3.02
CA VAL A 235 9.08 12.71 2.56
C VAL A 235 8.03 12.83 3.65
N TYR A 236 6.87 13.36 3.27
CA TYR A 236 5.71 13.51 4.12
C TYR A 236 4.57 12.66 3.56
N SER A 237 4.25 11.58 4.28
CA SER A 237 3.23 10.62 3.89
C SER A 237 1.98 10.74 4.76
N PHE A 238 0.81 10.62 4.14
CA PHE A 238 -0.49 10.85 4.76
C PHE A 238 -1.54 9.83 4.32
N ASP A 239 -2.63 9.75 5.09
CA ASP A 239 -3.82 8.97 4.78
C ASP A 239 -5.07 9.86 4.92
N ILE A 240 -5.53 10.45 3.81
CA ILE A 240 -6.53 11.53 3.81
C ILE A 240 -7.82 11.10 3.11
N GLY A 241 -7.68 10.44 1.98
CA GLY A 241 -8.71 10.01 1.06
C GLY A 241 -9.52 8.84 1.59
N LYS A 242 -10.69 8.62 0.98
CA LYS A 242 -11.57 7.51 1.36
C LYS A 242 -10.98 6.18 0.90
N LYS A 243 -10.83 5.25 1.85
CA LYS A 243 -10.48 3.87 1.54
C LYS A 243 -11.59 3.16 0.75
N TYR A 244 -11.19 2.27 -0.15
CA TYR A 244 -12.05 1.43 -0.96
C TYR A 244 -11.38 0.08 -1.21
N PHE A 245 -12.19 -0.95 -1.44
CA PHE A 245 -11.66 -2.27 -1.75
C PHE A 245 -11.54 -2.46 -3.26
N SER A 246 -10.41 -3.00 -3.69
CA SER A 246 -10.17 -3.48 -5.06
C SER A 246 -10.05 -5.00 -5.08
N GLY A 247 -10.58 -5.61 -6.14
CA GLY A 247 -10.51 -7.05 -6.41
C GLY A 247 -11.79 -7.84 -6.11
N LYS A 248 -11.69 -9.17 -6.20
CA LYS A 248 -12.82 -10.12 -6.05
C LYS A 248 -12.61 -10.95 -4.79
N GLY A 249 -13.51 -10.80 -3.81
CA GLY A 249 -13.47 -11.52 -2.52
C GLY A 249 -13.72 -13.04 -2.59
N GLY A 250 -13.96 -13.61 -3.77
CA GLY A 250 -14.32 -15.02 -3.92
C GLY A 250 -15.56 -15.39 -3.07
N LYS A 251 -15.50 -16.53 -2.36
CA LYS A 251 -16.54 -16.96 -1.39
C LYS A 251 -16.46 -16.20 -0.05
N ILE A 252 -15.42 -15.41 0.17
CA ILE A 252 -15.26 -14.60 1.38
C ILE A 252 -16.03 -13.30 1.15
N SER A 253 -17.17 -13.19 1.83
CA SER A 253 -18.01 -11.99 1.79
C SER A 253 -17.22 -10.73 2.14
N ARG A 254 -17.54 -9.60 1.50
CA ARG A 254 -16.99 -8.27 1.83
C ARG A 254 -17.05 -7.95 3.33
N VAL A 255 -18.04 -8.51 4.03
CA VAL A 255 -18.18 -8.38 5.50
C VAL A 255 -17.01 -9.00 6.25
N LYS A 256 -16.56 -10.20 5.87
CA LYS A 256 -15.40 -10.84 6.50
C LYS A 256 -14.13 -10.03 6.27
N ALA A 257 -13.93 -9.54 5.05
CA ALA A 257 -12.78 -8.70 4.73
C ALA A 257 -12.78 -7.38 5.52
N TYR A 258 -13.95 -6.74 5.65
CA TYR A 258 -14.11 -5.54 6.47
C TYR A 258 -13.80 -5.81 7.94
N ILE A 259 -14.24 -6.95 8.49
CA ILE A 259 -13.90 -7.37 9.86
C ILE A 259 -12.38 -7.57 10.01
N TYR A 260 -11.71 -8.14 9.02
CA TYR A 260 -10.25 -8.31 9.04
C TYR A 260 -9.49 -6.98 8.98
N SER A 261 -9.93 -6.00 8.17
CA SER A 261 -9.35 -4.64 8.18
C SER A 261 -9.48 -3.98 9.55
N MET A 262 -10.58 -4.21 10.25
CA MET A 262 -10.88 -3.62 11.55
C MET A 262 -10.42 -4.47 12.75
N SER A 263 -9.34 -5.24 12.59
CA SER A 263 -8.86 -6.22 13.58
C SER A 263 -8.73 -5.66 15.01
N LYS A 264 -8.29 -4.40 15.15
CA LYS A 264 -8.18 -3.71 16.45
C LYS A 264 -9.53 -3.49 17.14
N TYR A 265 -10.53 -3.02 16.39
CA TYR A 265 -11.88 -2.79 16.93
C TYR A 265 -12.57 -4.11 17.29
N TYR A 266 -12.35 -5.16 16.49
CA TYR A 266 -12.83 -6.49 16.83
C TYR A 266 -12.19 -7.05 18.10
N ALA A 267 -10.88 -6.82 18.30
CA ALA A 267 -10.20 -7.18 19.54
C ALA A 267 -10.79 -6.44 20.75
N TYR A 268 -11.05 -5.12 20.63
CA TYR A 268 -11.72 -4.36 21.69
C TYR A 268 -13.14 -4.87 21.98
N LEU A 269 -13.91 -5.21 20.94
CA LEU A 269 -15.24 -5.77 21.08
C LEU A 269 -15.22 -7.14 21.78
N LEU A 270 -14.26 -8.00 21.45
CA LEU A 270 -14.08 -9.28 22.15
C LEU A 270 -13.74 -9.07 23.62
N VAL A 271 -12.80 -8.18 23.94
CA VAL A 271 -12.45 -7.84 25.33
C VAL A 271 -13.68 -7.31 26.08
N PHE A 272 -14.47 -6.44 25.46
CA PHE A 272 -15.71 -5.93 26.03
C PHE A 272 -16.73 -7.05 26.31
N ILE A 273 -16.93 -7.98 25.38
CA ILE A 273 -17.82 -9.12 25.56
C ILE A 273 -17.34 -10.01 26.71
N PHE A 274 -16.04 -10.31 26.80
CA PHE A 274 -15.50 -11.12 27.89
C PHE A 274 -15.65 -10.43 29.25
N LEU A 275 -15.39 -9.13 29.35
CA LEU A 275 -15.60 -8.36 30.57
C LEU A 275 -17.08 -8.35 30.99
N PHE A 276 -17.98 -8.10 30.04
CA PHE A 276 -19.41 -8.09 30.28
C PHE A 276 -19.92 -9.46 30.77
N LEU A 277 -19.47 -10.53 30.13
CA LEU A 277 -19.85 -11.91 30.49
C LEU A 277 -19.26 -12.29 31.86
N GLY A 278 -18.02 -11.90 32.16
CA GLY A 278 -17.40 -12.07 33.46
C GLY A 278 -18.15 -11.34 34.59
N ILE A 279 -18.54 -10.08 34.38
CA ILE A 279 -19.32 -9.29 35.34
C ILE A 279 -20.70 -9.92 35.56
N THR A 280 -21.35 -10.38 34.48
CA THR A 280 -22.68 -11.01 34.56
C THR A 280 -22.61 -12.31 35.37
N VAL A 281 -21.63 -13.17 35.11
CA VAL A 281 -21.42 -14.40 35.87
C VAL A 281 -21.09 -14.10 37.34
N PHE A 282 -20.20 -13.12 37.59
CA PHE A 282 -19.87 -12.68 38.95
C PHE A 282 -21.12 -12.20 39.70
N TYR A 283 -21.96 -11.39 39.05
CA TYR A 283 -23.18 -10.87 39.65
C TYR A 283 -24.20 -11.98 39.94
N LEU A 284 -24.35 -12.95 39.03
CA LEU A 284 -25.20 -14.13 39.23
C LEU A 284 -24.70 -14.98 40.41
N LEU A 285 -23.40 -15.30 40.45
CA LEU A 285 -22.79 -16.05 41.56
C LEU A 285 -22.92 -15.30 42.89
N TYR A 286 -22.71 -13.98 42.89
CA TYR A 286 -22.89 -13.14 44.07
C TYR A 286 -24.34 -13.16 44.57
N ARG A 287 -25.32 -13.10 43.65
CA ARG A 287 -26.75 -13.19 43.98
C ARG A 287 -27.11 -14.58 44.53
N PHE A 288 -26.58 -15.65 43.97
CA PHE A 288 -26.77 -17.01 44.48
C PHE A 288 -26.15 -17.20 45.87
N ARG A 289 -24.94 -16.67 46.11
CA ARG A 289 -24.29 -16.70 47.44
C ARG A 289 -25.12 -15.98 48.49
N LYS A 290 -25.64 -14.78 48.17
CA LYS A 290 -26.53 -14.03 49.07
C LYS A 290 -27.83 -14.76 49.39
N ARG A 291 -28.37 -15.54 48.45
CA ARG A 291 -29.57 -16.36 48.70
C ARG A 291 -29.27 -17.53 49.65
N ARG A 292 -28.13 -18.23 49.48
CA ARG A 292 -27.74 -19.31 50.40
C ARG A 292 -27.52 -18.84 51.84
N LEU A 293 -26.85 -17.71 52.03
CA LEU A 293 -26.58 -17.15 53.36
C LEU A 293 -27.81 -16.61 54.10
N LYS A 294 -28.97 -16.47 53.43
CA LYS A 294 -30.24 -16.10 54.07
C LYS A 294 -31.11 -17.32 54.42
N SER A 295 -30.73 -18.50 53.96
CA SER A 295 -31.43 -19.77 54.24
C SER A 295 -30.65 -20.68 55.20
N ALA A 296 -29.58 -20.17 55.80
CA ALA A 296 -28.87 -20.72 56.95
C ALA A 296 -29.07 -19.77 58.13
#